data_AF-A0A8J5CIG9-F1
#
_entry.id   AF-A0A8J5CIG9-F1
#
_cell.length_a   1.000
_cell.length_b   1.000
_cell.length_c   1.000
_cell.angle_alpha   90.00
_cell.angle_beta   90.00
_cell.angle_gamma   90.00
#
_symmetry.space_group_name_H-M   'P 1'
#
loop_
_entity.id
_entity.type
_entity.pdbx_description
1 polymer ?
#
loop_
_entity_poly.entity_id
_entity_poly.type
_entity_poly.pdbx_seq_one_letter_code
_entity_poly.pdbx_strand_id
1 'polypeptide(L)'
;MVKIKDAGLDYHLEREDEPGIALDPEKTLADINCTEFAVVRDNTLVESNNMSVVEATLYKSYRVVWLYKFGKCEASLGISGEKFEIHPLQPKSAGSLLPLRSRAPVTCNMDQVVDCCRKAEKKGKALTPYT
;
A
#
# COMPACT_ATOMS: atom_id res chain seq x y z
N MET A 1 23.78 -11.15 -3.46
CA MET A 1 22.66 -10.32 -2.98
C MET A 1 21.46 -11.22 -2.80
N VAL A 2 21.29 -11.76 -1.60
CA VAL A 2 20.17 -12.66 -1.27
C VAL A 2 18.98 -11.77 -0.91
N LYS A 3 17.95 -11.80 -1.74
CA LYS A 3 16.69 -11.10 -1.48
C LYS A 3 15.85 -11.99 -0.57
N ILE A 4 15.33 -11.46 0.53
CA ILE A 4 14.33 -12.14 1.35
C ILE A 4 13.03 -12.19 0.54
N LYS A 5 12.93 -13.18 -0.34
CA LYS A 5 11.79 -13.38 -1.22
C LYS A 5 10.90 -14.44 -0.62
N ASP A 6 10.00 -14.03 0.27
CA ASP A 6 8.76 -14.76 0.50
C ASP A 6 7.69 -13.79 1.03
N ALA A 7 6.79 -13.39 0.13
CA ALA A 7 5.50 -12.74 0.39
C ALA A 7 5.48 -11.46 1.25
N GLY A 8 6.61 -10.77 1.40
CA GLY A 8 6.73 -9.49 2.10
C GLY A 8 7.18 -8.35 1.20
N LEU A 9 7.25 -7.17 1.80
CA LEU A 9 7.96 -6.04 1.22
C LEU A 9 9.43 -6.41 1.02
N ASP A 10 10.01 -5.98 -0.10
CA ASP A 10 11.43 -6.20 -0.35
C ASP A 10 12.20 -5.41 0.72
N TYR A 11 12.97 -6.11 1.55
CA TYR A 11 13.85 -5.50 2.55
C TYR A 11 15.26 -6.05 2.37
N HIS A 12 16.24 -5.21 2.69
CA HIS A 12 17.63 -5.60 2.86
C HIS A 12 18.17 -5.05 4.17
N LEU A 13 19.27 -5.65 4.62
CA LEU A 13 20.00 -5.17 5.79
C LEU A 13 21.11 -4.24 5.30
N GLU A 14 21.32 -3.11 5.97
CA GLU A 14 22.44 -2.21 5.72
C GLU A 14 23.21 -1.94 7.01
N ARG A 15 24.47 -1.54 6.88
CA ARG A 15 25.23 -0.99 8.01
C ARG A 15 24.60 0.31 8.49
N GLU A 16 24.47 0.49 9.79
CA GLU A 16 24.00 1.77 10.36
C GLU A 16 25.08 2.86 10.25
N ASP A 17 26.35 2.48 10.41
CA ASP A 17 27.48 3.41 10.33
C ASP A 17 27.88 3.77 8.89
N GLU A 18 27.56 2.92 7.92
CA GLU A 18 27.79 3.16 6.49
C GLU A 18 26.53 2.82 5.65
N PRO A 19 25.53 3.72 5.62
CA PRO A 19 24.31 3.53 4.85
C PRO A 19 24.58 3.27 3.36
N GLY A 20 23.78 2.40 2.74
CA GLY A 20 23.94 1.98 1.34
C GLY A 20 24.82 0.75 1.13
N ILE A 21 25.47 0.24 2.18
CA ILE A 21 26.22 -1.03 2.12
C ILE A 21 25.33 -2.16 2.62
N ALA A 22 24.82 -2.96 1.68
CA ALA A 22 24.00 -4.11 1.98
C ALA A 22 24.80 -5.20 2.72
N LEU A 23 24.21 -5.71 3.80
CA LEU A 23 24.76 -6.80 4.60
C LEU A 23 24.27 -8.16 4.07
N ASP A 24 25.13 -9.15 4.27
CA ASP A 24 24.83 -10.54 3.96
C ASP A 24 24.21 -11.21 5.19
N PRO A 25 22.92 -11.63 5.15
CA PRO A 25 22.24 -12.21 6.30
C PRO A 25 22.84 -13.55 6.77
N GLU A 26 23.66 -14.19 5.94
CA GLU A 26 24.35 -15.44 6.29
C GLU A 26 25.67 -15.21 7.07
N LYS A 27 26.08 -13.94 7.27
CA LYS A 27 27.29 -13.58 8.02
C LYS A 27 26.93 -13.01 9.39
N THR A 28 27.75 -13.30 10.40
CA THR A 28 27.58 -12.69 11.71
C THR A 28 28.08 -11.24 11.68
N LEU A 29 27.54 -10.38 12.54
CA LEU A 29 27.99 -8.99 12.69
C LEU A 29 29.49 -8.87 13.00
N ALA A 30 30.04 -9.85 13.73
CA ALA A 30 31.47 -9.93 14.00
C ALA A 30 32.31 -10.20 12.74
N ASP A 31 31.82 -11.03 11.82
CA ASP A 31 32.53 -11.36 10.56
C ASP A 31 32.65 -10.16 9.61
N ILE A 32 31.79 -9.16 9.80
CA ILE A 32 31.73 -7.94 8.98
C ILE A 32 32.10 -6.68 9.76
N ASN A 33 32.73 -6.83 10.94
CA ASN A 33 33.15 -5.72 11.83
C ASN A 33 32.06 -4.66 12.03
N CYS A 34 30.82 -5.12 12.21
CA CYS A 34 29.65 -4.29 12.37
C CYS A 34 29.06 -4.52 13.77
N THR A 35 28.52 -3.50 14.40
CA THR A 35 27.82 -3.63 15.70
C THR A 35 26.33 -3.39 15.59
N GLU A 36 25.90 -2.67 14.55
CA GLU A 36 24.55 -2.16 14.38
C GLU A 36 24.16 -2.19 12.90
N PHE A 37 22.92 -2.55 12.62
CA PHE A 37 22.40 -2.64 11.26
C PHE A 37 20.98 -2.08 11.17
N ALA A 38 20.66 -1.51 10.02
CA ALA A 38 19.33 -1.05 9.70
C ALA A 38 18.61 -2.05 8.78
N VAL A 39 17.31 -2.24 8.98
CA VAL A 39 16.44 -2.93 8.03
C VAL A 39 15.85 -1.89 7.09
N VAL A 40 16.30 -1.90 5.82
CA VAL A 40 15.92 -0.92 4.81
C VAL A 40 14.93 -1.55 3.83
N ARG A 41 13.91 -0.79 3.45
CA ARG A 41 12.87 -1.23 2.52
C ARG A 41 13.30 -0.91 1.08
N ASP A 42 13.53 -1.94 0.28
CA ASP A 42 13.65 -1.85 -1.17
C ASP A 42 12.27 -1.44 -1.73
N ASN A 43 12.24 -0.50 -2.68
CA ASN A 43 11.02 0.16 -3.18
C ASN A 43 10.33 1.12 -2.19
N THR A 44 11.08 2.00 -1.53
CA THR A 44 10.57 3.36 -1.49
C THR A 44 10.59 3.89 -2.92
N LEU A 45 9.45 3.90 -3.60
CA LEU A 45 9.16 4.98 -4.53
C LEU A 45 9.14 6.28 -3.71
N VAL A 46 10.30 6.73 -3.23
CA VAL A 46 10.57 8.16 -3.19
C VAL A 46 10.80 8.51 -4.66
N GLU A 47 9.74 8.42 -5.46
CA GLU A 47 9.65 9.35 -6.56
C GLU A 47 9.82 10.70 -5.88
N SER A 48 10.87 11.40 -6.27
CA SER A 48 11.07 12.83 -6.09
C SER A 48 9.93 13.60 -6.75
N ASN A 49 8.70 13.29 -6.36
CA ASN A 49 7.56 14.15 -6.49
C ASN A 49 7.56 14.94 -5.19
N ASN A 50 7.55 16.25 -5.33
CA ASN A 50 7.30 17.22 -4.29
C ASN A 50 5.87 17.03 -3.74
N MET A 51 5.52 15.83 -3.27
CA MET A 51 4.31 15.59 -2.50
C MET A 51 4.69 16.03 -1.10
N SER A 52 4.47 17.33 -0.86
CA SER A 52 4.73 17.94 0.42
C SER A 52 4.19 17.03 1.52
N VAL A 53 5.02 16.76 2.53
CA VAL A 53 4.62 16.10 3.78
C VAL A 53 3.36 16.75 4.40
N VAL A 54 3.02 17.97 3.94
CA VAL A 54 1.84 18.77 4.29
C VAL A 54 0.53 18.28 3.64
N GLU A 55 0.54 17.55 2.52
CA GLU A 55 -0.71 17.08 1.87
C GLU A 55 -1.28 15.77 2.44
N ALA A 56 -0.49 15.01 3.21
CA ALA A 56 -0.89 13.70 3.73
C ALA A 56 -2.03 13.74 4.78
N THR A 57 -2.41 14.93 5.25
CA THR A 57 -3.49 15.13 6.23
C THR A 57 -4.87 15.37 5.62
N LEU A 58 -4.96 15.78 4.36
CA LEU A 58 -6.26 16.13 3.74
C LEU A 58 -6.97 14.88 3.24
N TYR A 59 -8.19 14.66 3.72
CA TYR A 59 -9.06 13.59 3.23
C TYR A 59 -9.26 13.71 1.70
N LYS A 60 -8.98 12.63 0.97
CA LYS A 60 -9.24 12.51 -0.47
C LYS A 60 -10.11 11.30 -0.74
N SER A 61 -11.05 11.42 -1.69
CA SER A 61 -11.93 10.33 -2.08
C SER A 61 -11.80 9.97 -3.56
N TYR A 62 -11.89 8.67 -3.85
CA TYR A 62 -11.68 8.11 -5.17
C TYR A 62 -12.81 7.14 -5.51
N ARG A 63 -13.29 7.22 -6.75
CA ARG A 63 -14.19 6.21 -7.29
C ARG A 63 -13.36 5.07 -7.84
N VAL A 64 -13.50 3.88 -7.26
CA VAL A 64 -12.66 2.71 -7.57
C VAL A 64 -13.53 1.50 -7.91
N VAL A 65 -12.88 0.49 -8.49
CA VAL A 65 -13.46 -0.85 -8.65
C VAL A 65 -12.85 -1.75 -7.59
N TRP A 66 -13.67 -2.20 -6.65
CA TRP A 66 -13.26 -3.16 -5.63
C TRP A 66 -13.38 -4.58 -6.16
N LEU A 67 -12.26 -5.29 -6.22
CA LEU A 67 -12.16 -6.70 -6.62
C LEU A 67 -12.31 -7.63 -5.41
N TYR A 68 -13.07 -8.71 -5.57
CA TYR A 68 -13.25 -9.78 -4.58
C TYR A 68 -13.14 -11.16 -5.27
N LYS A 69 -13.06 -12.23 -4.47
CA LYS A 69 -12.83 -13.61 -4.97
C LYS A 69 -13.74 -14.01 -6.14
N PHE A 70 -15.00 -13.56 -6.15
CA PHE A 70 -15.99 -13.92 -7.16
C PHE A 70 -16.67 -12.71 -7.82
N GLY A 71 -15.96 -11.61 -8.04
CA GLY A 71 -16.49 -10.48 -8.80
C GLY A 71 -15.86 -9.13 -8.50
N LYS A 72 -16.57 -8.07 -8.89
CA LYS A 72 -16.17 -6.68 -8.71
C LYS A 72 -17.37 -5.77 -8.46
N CYS A 73 -17.19 -4.68 -7.74
CA CYS A 73 -18.20 -3.63 -7.60
C CYS A 73 -17.57 -2.24 -7.66
N GLU A 74 -18.36 -1.23 -8.01
CA GLU A 74 -17.92 0.16 -7.81
C GLU A 74 -17.94 0.48 -6.32
N ALA A 75 -16.96 1.25 -5.85
CA ALA A 75 -16.84 1.67 -4.47
C ALA A 75 -16.28 3.10 -4.39
N SER A 76 -16.58 3.79 -3.31
CA SER A 76 -15.89 5.00 -2.89
C SER A 76 -14.78 4.62 -1.92
N LEU A 77 -13.54 5.00 -2.23
CA LEU A 77 -12.37 4.85 -1.38
C LEU A 77 -12.01 6.22 -0.81
N GLY A 78 -12.24 6.43 0.49
CA GLY A 78 -11.81 7.61 1.22
C GLY A 78 -10.48 7.34 1.91
N ILE A 79 -9.51 8.24 1.80
CA ILE A 79 -8.19 8.13 2.42
C ILE A 79 -7.92 9.42 3.19
N SER A 80 -7.51 9.29 4.44
CA SER A 80 -7.05 10.37 5.32
C SER A 80 -5.75 9.98 6.00
N GLY A 81 -5.14 10.89 6.76
CA GLY A 81 -3.96 10.57 7.55
C GLY A 81 -4.19 9.53 8.65
N GLU A 82 -5.44 9.38 9.14
CA GLU A 82 -5.76 8.48 10.26
C GLU A 82 -6.29 7.12 9.82
N LYS A 83 -7.03 7.09 8.71
CA LYS A 83 -7.75 5.89 8.25
C LYS A 83 -8.04 5.93 6.76
N PHE A 84 -8.33 4.76 6.21
CA PHE A 84 -9.05 4.65 4.94
C PHE A 84 -10.38 3.93 5.10
N GLU A 85 -11.32 4.28 4.23
CA GLU A 85 -12.67 3.74 4.22
C GLU A 85 -13.07 3.28 2.81
N ILE A 86 -13.77 2.16 2.71
CA ILE A 86 -14.29 1.62 1.46
C ILE A 86 -15.80 1.46 1.59
N HIS A 87 -16.54 2.25 0.81
CA HIS A 87 -18.00 2.23 0.77
C HIS A 87 -18.46 1.65 -0.58
N PRO A 88 -19.04 0.43 -0.63
CA PRO A 88 -19.61 -0.13 -1.85
C PRO A 88 -20.73 0.76 -2.39
N LEU A 89 -20.67 1.09 -3.69
CA LEU A 89 -21.75 1.82 -4.35
C LEU A 89 -22.80 0.82 -4.84
N GLN A 90 -24.08 1.13 -4.62
CA GLN A 90 -25.17 0.29 -5.08
C GLN A 90 -25.17 0.24 -6.63
N PRO A 91 -25.36 -0.94 -7.24
CA PRO A 91 -25.48 -1.04 -8.68
C PRO A 91 -26.73 -0.27 -9.15
N LYS A 92 -26.58 0.56 -10.19
CA LYS A 92 -27.67 1.36 -10.76
C LYS A 92 -28.76 0.55 -11.49
N SER A 93 -28.75 -0.78 -11.40
CA SER A 93 -29.77 -1.61 -12.06
C SER A 93 -31.05 -1.62 -11.25
N ALA A 94 -31.99 -0.76 -11.62
CA ALA A 94 -33.40 -0.93 -11.29
C ALA A 94 -33.86 -2.30 -11.83
N GLY A 95 -34.15 -3.25 -10.92
CA GLY A 95 -34.81 -4.51 -11.31
C GLY A 95 -34.29 -5.81 -10.71
N SER A 96 -33.29 -5.83 -9.82
CA SER A 96 -32.93 -7.07 -9.14
C SER A 96 -33.81 -7.30 -7.91
N LEU A 97 -34.75 -8.26 -8.02
CA LEU A 97 -35.63 -8.72 -6.94
C LEU A 97 -34.94 -9.62 -5.90
N LEU A 98 -33.61 -9.71 -5.94
CA LEU A 98 -32.83 -10.41 -4.93
C LEU A 98 -32.25 -9.37 -3.97
N PRO A 99 -32.29 -9.60 -2.64
CA PRO A 99 -31.56 -8.77 -1.69
C PRO A 99 -30.07 -9.04 -1.90
N LEU A 100 -29.47 -8.40 -2.91
CA LEU A 100 -28.04 -8.31 -3.05
C LEU A 100 -27.58 -7.50 -1.85
N ARG A 101 -27.23 -8.20 -0.75
CA ARG A 101 -26.72 -7.59 0.47
C ARG A 101 -25.59 -6.66 0.07
N SER A 102 -25.88 -5.36 0.05
CA SER A 102 -24.87 -4.33 -0.08
C SER A 102 -23.88 -4.59 1.04
N ARG A 103 -22.62 -4.82 0.68
CA ARG A 103 -21.60 -5.15 1.66
C ARG A 103 -21.47 -3.99 2.64
N ALA A 104 -21.23 -4.31 3.90
CA ALA A 104 -20.96 -3.27 4.89
C ALA A 104 -19.70 -2.48 4.46
N PRO A 105 -19.67 -1.17 4.71
CA PRO A 105 -18.46 -0.38 4.59
C PRO A 105 -17.31 -1.00 5.40
N VAL A 106 -16.09 -0.81 4.91
CA VAL A 106 -14.86 -1.22 5.61
C VAL A 106 -14.12 0.03 6.03
N THR A 107 -13.72 0.09 7.30
CA THR A 107 -12.83 1.12 7.84
C THR A 107 -11.59 0.44 8.38
N CYS A 108 -10.42 0.99 8.06
CA CYS A 108 -9.14 0.50 8.54
C CYS A 108 -8.28 1.70 8.95
N ASN A 109 -7.74 1.65 10.15
CA ASN A 109 -6.85 2.69 10.64
C ASN A 109 -5.47 2.55 10.00
N MET A 110 -4.78 3.67 9.79
CA MET A 110 -3.48 3.68 9.11
C MET A 110 -2.40 2.95 9.91
N ASP A 111 -2.53 2.87 11.23
CA ASP A 111 -1.65 2.07 12.10
C ASP A 111 -1.76 0.55 11.87
N GLN A 112 -2.86 0.09 11.25
CA GLN A 112 -3.07 -1.31 10.88
C GLN A 112 -2.58 -1.65 9.47
N VAL A 113 -2.16 -0.64 8.68
CA VAL A 113 -1.69 -0.82 7.31
C VAL A 113 -0.23 -1.23 7.31
N VAL A 114 0.02 -2.50 7.06
CA VAL A 114 1.38 -3.05 6.98
C VAL A 114 2.02 -2.85 5.60
N ASP A 115 1.21 -2.83 4.54
CA ASP A 115 1.69 -2.64 3.16
C ASP A 115 0.60 -2.11 2.22
N CYS A 116 1.03 -1.35 1.21
CA CYS A 116 0.25 -0.95 0.05
C CYS A 116 1.13 -1.04 -1.21
N CYS A 117 0.78 -1.95 -2.12
CA CYS A 117 1.55 -2.18 -3.34
C CYS A 117 0.68 -2.24 -4.60
N ARG A 118 1.25 -1.78 -5.71
CA ARG A 118 0.62 -1.85 -7.04
C ARG A 118 0.69 -3.29 -7.57
N LYS A 119 -0.44 -4.00 -7.56
CA LYS A 119 -0.50 -5.43 -7.97
C LYS A 119 -0.46 -5.69 -9.48
N ALA A 120 -0.86 -4.75 -10.33
CA ALA A 120 -0.79 -4.90 -11.78
C ALA A 120 -0.76 -3.53 -12.47
N GLU A 121 0.07 -3.39 -13.50
CA GLU A 121 0.03 -2.25 -14.42
C GLU A 121 -0.69 -2.67 -15.71
N LYS A 122 -1.93 -2.22 -15.88
CA LYS A 122 -2.54 -2.13 -17.22
C LYS A 122 -2.40 -0.68 -17.67
N LYS A 123 -1.96 -0.46 -18.91
CA LYS A 123 -2.00 0.87 -19.54
C LYS A 123 -3.44 1.40 -19.48
N GLY A 124 -3.71 2.28 -18.52
CA GLY A 124 -5.02 2.83 -18.21
C GLY A 124 -4.86 4.25 -17.69
N LYS A 125 -5.85 5.10 -17.97
CA LYS A 125 -5.84 6.52 -17.58
C LYS A 125 -5.73 6.65 -16.06
N ALA A 126 -4.85 7.55 -15.60
CA ALA A 126 -4.69 7.89 -14.20
C ALA A 126 -6.04 8.30 -13.58
N LEU A 127 -6.32 7.82 -12.37
CA LEU A 127 -7.55 8.14 -11.64
C LEU A 127 -7.48 9.61 -11.19
N THR A 128 -8.43 10.43 -11.63
CA THR A 128 -8.59 11.81 -11.16
C THR A 128 -9.35 11.83 -9.84
N PRO A 129 -8.85 12.51 -8.80
CA PRO A 129 -9.61 12.73 -7.57
C PRO A 129 -10.85 13.61 -7.86
N TYR A 130 -11.90 13.43 -7.06
CA TYR A 130 -13.01 14.39 -7.00
C TYR A 130 -12.90 15.16 -5.68
N THR A 131 -12.83 16.49 -5.78
CA THR A 131 -12.91 17.44 -4.65
C THR A 131 -14.30 17.51 -4.07
#